data_AF-A0AA41RYV7-F1
#
_entry.id   AF-A0AA41RYV7-F1
#
_cell.length_a   1.000
_cell.length_b   1.000
_cell.length_c   1.000
_cell.angle_alpha   90.00
_cell.angle_beta   90.00
_cell.angle_gamma   90.00
#
_symmetry.space_group_name_H-M   'P 1'
#
loop_
_entity.id
_entity.type
_entity.pdbx_description
1 polymer ?
#
loop_
_entity_poly.entity_id
_entity_poly.type
_entity_poly.pdbx_seq_one_letter_code
_entity_poly.pdbx_strand_id
1 'polypeptide(L)'
;MHKFEDLDPNNMLLRQRIIFLGSQVDDMTADLIISQLLFLDAEDQKKDIKLFINSPGGSVTAGMGIYDAMKLCKADVSTICLGLAASMGAFLLASGTKGKRFCMPNARVMIHQPLGTSGGKATEMGIRIREMMYHKIKMNKILSRITGKPEEQVEVDTDRDNFMNPWEAMRYGLVDAVIDDGKPGLVAPIAEAGPPPKTRVWDQWKIEGSKKAKKNLPSEERLLLTNGQDGVVVEQ
;
A
#
# COMPACT_ATOMS: atom_id res chain seq x y z
N MET A 1 14.09 34.67 23.19
CA MET A 1 12.97 33.72 22.95
C MET A 1 12.73 33.73 21.45
N HIS A 2 12.97 32.61 20.75
CA HIS A 2 12.72 32.55 19.30
C HIS A 2 11.22 32.78 19.04
N LYS A 3 10.86 33.53 18.00
CA LYS A 3 9.45 33.69 17.62
C LYS A 3 8.93 32.37 17.08
N PHE A 4 7.64 32.09 17.28
CA PHE A 4 7.02 30.86 16.80
C PHE A 4 7.14 30.68 15.28
N GLU A 5 7.22 31.80 14.55
CA GLU A 5 7.40 31.89 13.10
C GLU A 5 8.78 31.42 12.62
N ASP A 6 9.80 31.42 13.50
CA ASP A 6 11.18 31.02 13.17
C ASP A 6 11.44 29.52 13.44
N LEU A 7 10.44 28.79 13.95
CA LEU A 7 10.57 27.40 14.34
C LEU A 7 10.05 26.48 13.24
N ASP A 8 10.92 25.65 12.66
CA ASP A 8 10.51 24.58 11.76
C ASP A 8 9.87 23.43 12.56
N PRO A 9 8.56 23.17 12.40
CA PRO A 9 7.85 22.14 13.15
C PRO A 9 8.44 20.74 12.97
N ASN A 10 8.99 20.42 11.79
CA ASN A 10 9.56 19.09 11.51
C ASN A 10 10.81 18.86 12.36
N ASN A 11 11.69 19.86 12.46
CA ASN A 11 12.87 19.80 13.31
C ASN A 11 12.51 19.72 14.80
N MET A 12 11.46 20.42 15.23
CA MET A 12 10.97 20.33 16.61
C MET A 12 10.44 18.93 16.95
N LEU A 13 9.66 18.33 16.05
CA LEU A 13 9.14 16.97 16.19
C LEU A 13 10.25 15.92 16.14
N LEU A 14 11.24 16.11 15.26
CA LEU A 14 12.39 15.21 15.15
C LEU A 14 13.20 15.17 16.46
N ARG A 15 13.37 16.31 17.14
CA ARG A 15 13.98 16.34 18.49
C ARG A 15 13.19 15.55 19.54
N GLN A 16 11.88 15.39 19.33
CA GLN A 16 11.01 14.51 20.13
C GLN A 16 10.96 13.07 19.59
N ARG A 17 11.84 12.74 18.65
CA ARG A 17 11.97 11.44 17.97
C ARG A 17 10.73 11.05 17.16
N ILE A 18 10.05 12.06 16.61
CA ILE A 18 8.87 11.87 15.78
C ILE A 18 9.24 12.17 14.32
N ILE A 19 8.95 11.21 13.45
CA ILE A 19 9.12 11.27 12.00
C ILE A 19 7.74 11.18 11.36
N PHE A 20 7.48 11.98 10.32
CA PHE A 20 6.23 11.95 9.55
C PHE A 20 6.45 11.45 8.12
N LEU A 21 5.81 10.34 7.78
CA LEU A 21 5.55 9.92 6.41
C LEU A 21 4.14 10.37 6.01
N GLY A 22 4.02 11.63 5.56
CA GLY A 22 2.75 12.28 5.24
C GLY A 22 2.40 12.38 3.75
N SER A 23 3.17 11.72 2.89
CA SER A 23 3.09 11.83 1.43
C SER A 23 3.18 10.46 0.75
N GLN A 24 3.12 10.46 -0.58
CA GLN A 24 3.47 9.30 -1.39
C GLN A 24 4.90 8.85 -1.09
N VAL A 25 5.13 7.54 -1.12
CA VAL A 25 6.47 6.96 -1.00
C VAL A 25 7.19 7.07 -2.35
N ASP A 26 8.22 7.90 -2.39
CA ASP A 26 9.16 8.04 -3.51
C ASP A 26 10.59 8.14 -2.97
N ASP A 27 11.58 8.26 -3.87
CA ASP A 27 12.99 8.23 -3.49
C ASP A 27 13.35 9.42 -2.57
N MET A 28 12.85 10.61 -2.84
CA MET A 28 13.10 11.80 -1.99
C MET A 28 12.52 11.63 -0.59
N THR A 29 11.27 11.17 -0.49
CA THR A 29 10.62 10.92 0.79
C THR A 29 11.33 9.80 1.54
N ALA A 30 11.73 8.73 0.85
CA ALA A 30 12.45 7.62 1.46
C ALA A 30 13.81 8.03 2.00
N ASP A 31 14.62 8.75 1.21
CA ASP A 31 15.94 9.23 1.63
C ASP A 31 15.85 10.11 2.88
N LEU A 32 14.83 10.97 2.97
CA LEU A 32 14.58 11.79 4.14
C LEU A 32 14.24 10.94 5.38
N ILE A 33 13.30 10.00 5.25
CA ILE A 33 12.86 9.14 6.36
C ILE A 33 14.00 8.24 6.83
N ILE A 34 14.76 7.64 5.90
CA ILE A 34 15.93 6.81 6.19
C ILE A 34 16.97 7.64 6.96
N SER A 35 17.30 8.83 6.46
CA SER A 35 18.27 9.72 7.11
C SER A 35 17.84 10.09 8.54
N GLN A 36 16.56 10.39 8.75
CA GLN A 36 16.02 10.72 10.07
C GLN A 36 16.03 9.51 11.02
N LEU A 37 15.68 8.31 10.53
CA LEU A 37 15.74 7.07 11.32
C LEU A 37 17.15 6.80 11.83
N LEU A 38 18.14 6.84 10.92
CA LEU A 38 19.55 6.57 11.25
C LEU A 38 20.12 7.66 12.17
N PHE A 39 19.76 8.92 11.96
CA PHE A 39 20.17 10.02 12.83
C PHE A 39 19.65 9.82 14.26
N LEU A 40 18.36 9.54 14.42
CA LEU A 40 17.76 9.34 15.74
C LEU A 40 18.28 8.08 16.45
N ASP A 41 18.54 7.01 15.70
CA ASP A 41 19.16 5.80 16.25
C ASP A 41 20.57 6.07 16.75
N ALA A 42 21.38 6.85 15.99
CA ALA A 42 22.72 7.24 16.40
C ALA A 42 22.74 8.13 17.65
N GLU A 43 21.76 9.02 17.80
CA GLU A 43 21.62 9.90 18.98
C GLU A 43 21.26 9.12 20.25
N ASP A 44 20.33 8.16 20.18
CA ASP A 44 19.92 7.35 21.33
C ASP A 44 19.29 6.02 20.90
N GLN A 45 20.06 4.93 20.97
CA GLN A 45 19.63 3.59 20.56
C GLN A 45 18.61 2.94 21.52
N LYS A 46 18.36 3.53 22.70
CA LYS A 46 17.47 2.95 23.72
C LYS A 46 16.07 3.54 23.70
N LYS A 47 15.90 4.71 23.11
CA LYS A 47 14.61 5.40 23.05
C LYS A 47 13.91 5.13 21.73
N ASP A 48 12.64 4.77 21.82
CA ASP A 48 11.79 4.56 20.67
C ASP A 48 11.80 5.75 19.70
N ILE A 49 11.71 5.44 18.42
CA ILE A 49 11.42 6.37 17.33
C ILE A 49 9.95 6.20 16.95
N LYS A 50 9.22 7.29 16.77
CA LYS A 50 7.80 7.28 16.39
C LYS A 50 7.66 7.69 14.93
N LEU A 51 7.26 6.76 14.08
CA LEU A 51 6.96 6.98 12.68
C LEU A 51 5.45 7.13 12.48
N PHE A 52 5.00 8.35 12.23
CA PHE A 52 3.61 8.68 11.95
C PHE A 52 3.35 8.57 10.44
N ILE A 53 2.33 7.81 10.05
CA ILE A 53 2.07 7.42 8.67
C ILE A 53 0.70 7.92 8.24
N ASN A 54 0.71 8.76 7.21
CA ASN A 54 -0.43 9.16 6.40
C ASN A 54 -0.02 9.10 4.92
N SER A 55 -0.04 7.90 4.33
CA SER A 55 0.50 7.65 3.01
C SER A 55 -0.40 6.76 2.15
N PRO A 56 -0.61 7.11 0.87
CA PRO A 56 -1.27 6.24 -0.10
C PRO A 56 -0.35 5.08 -0.57
N GLY A 57 0.89 5.01 -0.09
CA GLY A 57 1.94 4.13 -0.60
C GLY A 57 2.72 4.77 -1.73
N GLY A 58 3.30 3.97 -2.62
CA GLY A 58 4.14 4.46 -3.72
C GLY A 58 5.16 3.42 -4.18
N SER A 59 6.38 3.88 -4.45
CA SER A 59 7.49 3.05 -4.93
C SER A 59 7.83 1.92 -3.96
N VAL A 60 7.84 0.69 -4.47
CA VAL A 60 8.18 -0.51 -3.69
C VAL A 60 9.64 -0.47 -3.24
N THR A 61 10.57 -0.10 -4.12
CA THR A 61 12.00 -0.06 -3.79
C THR A 61 12.30 1.02 -2.74
N ALA A 62 11.74 2.21 -2.89
CA ALA A 62 11.90 3.30 -1.93
C ALA A 62 11.34 2.91 -0.55
N GLY A 63 10.13 2.31 -0.52
CA GLY A 63 9.54 1.84 0.74
C GLY A 63 10.29 0.65 1.35
N MET A 64 10.86 -0.24 0.54
CA MET A 64 11.74 -1.31 1.06
C MET A 64 13.03 -0.75 1.67
N GLY A 65 13.56 0.37 1.15
CA GLY A 65 14.68 1.08 1.78
C GLY A 65 14.33 1.60 3.17
N ILE A 66 13.14 2.21 3.33
CA ILE A 66 12.65 2.63 4.66
C ILE A 66 12.50 1.41 5.58
N TYR A 67 11.90 0.33 5.09
CA TYR A 67 11.74 -0.92 5.85
C TYR A 67 13.09 -1.44 6.36
N ASP A 68 14.10 -1.52 5.49
CA ASP A 68 15.43 -2.01 5.87
C ASP A 68 16.10 -1.07 6.88
N ALA A 69 15.95 0.25 6.74
CA ALA A 69 16.42 1.22 7.74
C ALA A 69 15.74 1.02 9.10
N MET A 70 14.42 0.79 9.12
CA MET A 70 13.68 0.47 10.36
C MET A 70 14.21 -0.81 11.03
N LYS A 71 14.65 -1.81 10.25
CA LYS A 71 15.23 -3.05 10.80
C LYS A 71 16.70 -2.92 11.18
N LEU A 72 17.40 -1.96 10.59
CA LEU A 72 18.80 -1.64 10.92
C LEU A 72 18.92 -0.88 12.23
N CYS A 73 17.96 0.01 12.53
CA CYS A 73 17.90 0.72 13.82
C CYS A 73 17.88 -0.26 14.99
N LYS A 74 18.63 0.07 16.05
CA LYS A 74 18.57 -0.66 17.32
C LYS A 74 17.44 -0.15 18.21
N ALA A 75 17.13 1.14 18.11
CA ALA A 75 15.95 1.72 18.72
C ALA A 75 14.70 1.10 18.10
N ASP A 76 13.69 0.84 18.93
CA ASP A 76 12.40 0.38 18.45
C ASP A 76 11.72 1.46 17.60
N VAL A 77 11.16 1.06 16.47
CA VAL A 77 10.38 1.96 15.61
C VAL A 77 8.90 1.69 15.83
N SER A 78 8.25 2.57 16.58
CA SER A 78 6.80 2.57 16.76
C SER A 78 6.13 3.22 15.56
N THR A 79 5.11 2.58 14.99
CA THR A 79 4.38 3.08 13.83
C THR A 79 2.97 3.48 14.22
N ILE A 80 2.50 4.65 13.78
CA ILE A 80 1.18 5.17 14.10
C ILE A 80 0.49 5.63 12.81
N CYS A 81 -0.65 5.04 12.45
CA CYS A 81 -1.44 5.50 11.33
C CYS A 81 -2.36 6.67 11.71
N LEU A 82 -2.22 7.77 10.97
CA LEU A 82 -3.06 8.96 11.04
C LEU A 82 -3.71 9.16 9.67
N GLY A 83 -5.02 8.92 9.53
CA GLY A 83 -5.69 9.05 8.24
C GLY A 83 -5.57 7.78 7.39
N LEU A 84 -4.57 7.69 6.51
CA LEU A 84 -4.44 6.57 5.57
C LEU A 84 -3.09 5.87 5.67
N ALA A 85 -3.08 4.54 5.72
CA ALA A 85 -1.91 3.73 5.41
C ALA A 85 -2.31 2.71 4.34
N ALA A 86 -2.01 3.01 3.08
CA ALA A 86 -2.36 2.15 1.95
C ALA A 86 -1.11 1.64 1.24
N SER A 87 -1.18 0.45 0.63
CA SER A 87 -0.09 -0.11 -0.19
C SER A 87 1.22 -0.13 0.61
N MET A 88 2.31 0.47 0.12
CA MET A 88 3.58 0.60 0.86
C MET A 88 3.43 1.33 2.20
N GLY A 89 2.46 2.22 2.36
CA GLY A 89 2.15 2.85 3.65
C GLY A 89 1.63 1.83 4.68
N ALA A 90 0.74 0.92 4.26
CA ALA A 90 0.26 -0.18 5.11
C ALA A 90 1.38 -1.17 5.46
N PHE A 91 2.24 -1.46 4.48
CA PHE A 91 3.40 -2.33 4.67
C PHE A 91 4.36 -1.76 5.73
N LEU A 92 4.69 -0.47 5.62
CA LEU A 92 5.55 0.22 6.59
C LEU A 92 4.89 0.32 7.97
N LEU A 93 3.60 0.62 8.03
CA LEU A 93 2.82 0.59 9.27
C LEU A 93 2.95 -0.78 9.96
N ALA A 94 2.74 -1.86 9.22
CA ALA A 94 2.80 -3.22 9.76
C ALA A 94 4.22 -3.63 10.17
N SER A 95 5.24 -2.98 9.61
CA SER A 95 6.66 -3.28 9.82
C SER A 95 7.29 -2.63 11.04
N GLY A 96 6.54 -1.84 11.81
CA GLY A 96 6.99 -1.35 13.11
C GLY A 96 7.34 -2.47 14.10
N THR A 97 7.98 -2.11 15.21
CA THR A 97 8.29 -3.05 16.29
C THR A 97 7.00 -3.70 16.80
N LYS A 98 7.00 -5.03 16.94
CA LYS A 98 5.86 -5.81 17.46
C LYS A 98 5.45 -5.31 18.85
N GLY A 99 4.15 -5.07 19.04
CA GLY A 99 3.58 -4.47 20.24
C GLY A 99 3.58 -2.93 20.24
N LYS A 100 4.12 -2.29 19.20
CA LYS A 100 4.24 -0.83 19.08
C LYS A 100 3.69 -0.28 17.75
N ARG A 101 2.78 -1.01 17.10
CA ARG A 101 2.10 -0.63 15.86
C ARG A 101 0.68 -0.18 16.17
N PHE A 102 0.30 1.03 15.76
CA PHE A 102 -0.93 1.67 16.21
C PHE A 102 -1.73 2.29 15.07
N CYS A 103 -3.05 2.36 15.25
CA CYS A 103 -3.94 3.17 14.42
C CYS A 103 -4.74 4.15 15.28
N MET A 104 -5.05 5.33 14.73
CA MET A 104 -6.12 6.17 15.27
C MET A 104 -7.51 5.63 14.87
N PRO A 105 -8.59 6.00 15.58
CA PRO A 105 -9.92 5.40 15.40
C PRO A 105 -10.55 5.64 14.02
N ASN A 106 -10.14 6.71 13.33
CA ASN A 106 -10.60 7.08 11.98
C ASN A 106 -9.63 6.67 10.87
N ALA A 107 -8.55 5.95 11.19
CA ALA A 107 -7.58 5.53 10.20
C ALA A 107 -8.16 4.47 9.25
N ARG A 108 -7.67 4.44 8.01
CA ARG A 108 -7.92 3.37 7.04
C ARG A 108 -6.61 2.71 6.68
N VAL A 109 -6.61 1.38 6.68
CA VAL A 109 -5.48 0.58 6.24
C VAL A 109 -5.88 -0.15 4.98
N MET A 110 -5.05 -0.15 3.94
CA MET A 110 -5.34 -0.86 2.69
C MET A 110 -4.12 -1.66 2.25
N ILE A 111 -4.33 -2.95 1.99
CA ILE A 111 -3.31 -3.83 1.40
C ILE A 111 -3.77 -4.28 0.01
N HIS A 112 -2.80 -4.41 -0.90
CA HIS A 112 -2.99 -4.90 -2.26
C HIS A 112 -1.64 -5.38 -2.82
N GLN A 113 -1.64 -6.03 -3.97
CA GLN A 113 -0.44 -6.48 -4.65
C GLN A 113 0.32 -5.29 -5.26
N PRO A 114 1.65 -5.41 -5.46
CA PRO A 114 2.42 -4.38 -6.15
C PRO A 114 1.84 -4.08 -7.53
N LEU A 115 1.75 -2.79 -7.86
CA LEU A 115 1.33 -2.33 -9.18
C LEU A 115 2.54 -1.88 -9.99
N GLY A 116 2.50 -2.11 -11.30
CA GLY A 116 3.47 -1.54 -12.22
C GLY A 116 3.03 -1.70 -13.66
N THR A 117 3.66 -0.93 -14.54
CA THR A 117 3.45 -1.01 -15.99
C THR A 117 4.69 -1.58 -16.66
N SER A 118 4.49 -2.32 -17.74
CA SER A 118 5.58 -2.88 -18.54
C SER A 118 5.32 -2.60 -20.01
N GLY A 119 6.38 -2.30 -20.76
CA GLY A 119 6.31 -2.00 -22.19
C GLY A 119 7.70 -2.09 -22.81
N GLY A 120 7.76 -2.29 -24.13
CA GLY A 120 9.02 -2.50 -24.86
C GLY A 120 9.05 -3.86 -25.55
N LYS A 121 10.25 -4.39 -25.81
CA LYS A 121 10.41 -5.72 -26.43
C LYS A 121 9.91 -6.81 -25.49
N ALA A 122 9.46 -7.95 -26.05
CA ALA A 122 8.98 -9.09 -25.25
C ALA A 122 9.98 -9.52 -24.16
N THR A 123 11.27 -9.52 -24.46
CA THR A 123 12.34 -9.83 -23.50
C THR A 123 12.41 -8.83 -22.34
N GLU A 124 12.31 -7.52 -22.62
CA GLU A 124 12.33 -6.47 -21.60
C GLU A 124 11.08 -6.55 -20.72
N MET A 125 9.92 -6.81 -21.36
CA MET A 125 8.67 -7.02 -20.63
C MET A 125 8.76 -8.21 -19.69
N GLY A 126 9.30 -9.34 -20.14
CA GLY A 126 9.49 -10.53 -19.34
C GLY A 126 10.40 -10.31 -18.12
N ILE A 127 11.47 -9.53 -18.28
CA ILE A 127 12.37 -9.17 -17.16
C ILE A 127 11.63 -8.32 -16.12
N ARG A 128 10.88 -7.30 -16.56
CA ARG A 128 10.12 -6.42 -15.63
C ARG A 128 9.00 -7.16 -14.90
N ILE A 129 8.28 -8.04 -15.59
CA ILE A 129 7.24 -8.87 -14.97
C ILE A 129 7.86 -9.79 -13.90
N ARG A 130 9.02 -10.39 -14.19
CA ARG A 130 9.74 -11.22 -13.21
C ARG A 130 10.10 -10.43 -11.95
N GLU A 131 10.57 -9.20 -12.09
CA GLU A 131 10.89 -8.33 -10.96
C GLU A 131 9.65 -7.97 -10.14
N MET A 132 8.53 -7.67 -10.81
CA MET A 132 7.26 -7.42 -10.14
C MET A 132 6.77 -8.64 -9.34
N MET A 133 6.88 -9.84 -9.91
CA MET A 133 6.55 -11.08 -9.22
C MET A 133 7.47 -11.32 -8.02
N TYR A 134 8.76 -11.00 -8.14
CA TYR A 134 9.70 -11.07 -7.02
C TYR A 134 9.25 -10.16 -5.86
N HIS A 135 8.90 -8.91 -6.15
CA HIS A 135 8.39 -7.99 -5.14
C HIS A 135 7.09 -8.49 -4.50
N LYS A 136 6.13 -8.97 -5.30
CA LYS A 136 4.87 -9.56 -4.80
C LYS A 136 5.14 -10.68 -3.79
N ILE A 137 5.94 -11.67 -4.18
CA ILE A 137 6.26 -12.81 -3.32
C ILE A 137 7.00 -12.36 -2.05
N LYS A 138 7.99 -11.47 -2.19
CA LYS A 138 8.78 -11.00 -1.04
C LYS A 138 7.92 -10.24 -0.03
N MET A 139 7.07 -9.33 -0.49
CA MET A 139 6.19 -8.55 0.38
C MET A 139 5.15 -9.44 1.09
N ASN A 140 4.53 -10.38 0.36
CA ASN A 140 3.57 -11.32 0.96
C ASN A 140 4.21 -12.18 2.04
N LYS A 141 5.44 -12.65 1.82
CA LYS A 141 6.22 -13.39 2.82
C LYS A 141 6.48 -12.56 4.09
N ILE A 142 6.86 -11.29 3.92
CA ILE A 142 7.10 -10.39 5.06
C ILE A 142 5.80 -10.12 5.82
N LEU A 143 4.72 -9.80 5.10
CA LEU A 143 3.40 -9.58 5.71
C LEU A 143 2.88 -10.83 6.43
N SER A 144 3.06 -12.02 5.87
CA SER A 144 2.72 -13.29 6.50
C SER A 144 3.43 -13.44 7.85
N ARG A 145 4.75 -13.18 7.91
CA ARG A 145 5.53 -13.23 9.15
C ARG A 145 5.09 -12.19 10.18
N ILE A 146 4.76 -10.98 9.72
CA ILE A 146 4.33 -9.86 10.58
C ILE A 146 2.95 -10.13 11.18
N THR A 147 2.00 -10.59 10.36
CA THR A 147 0.60 -10.78 10.74
C THR A 147 0.33 -12.13 11.40
N GLY A 148 1.21 -13.11 11.19
CA GLY A 148 1.01 -14.50 11.63
C GLY A 148 0.05 -15.29 10.73
N LYS A 149 -0.40 -14.73 9.61
CA LYS A 149 -1.27 -15.42 8.65
C LYS A 149 -0.47 -16.26 7.66
N PRO A 150 -1.00 -17.39 7.15
CA PRO A 150 -0.36 -18.15 6.07
C PRO A 150 -0.12 -17.30 4.82
N GLU A 151 0.96 -17.57 4.09
CA GLU A 151 1.30 -16.85 2.85
C GLU A 151 0.16 -16.88 1.82
N GLU A 152 -0.52 -18.02 1.68
CA GLU A 152 -1.68 -18.20 0.78
C GLU A 152 -2.83 -17.24 1.12
N GLN A 153 -3.11 -17.06 2.41
CA GLN A 153 -4.17 -16.14 2.86
C GLN A 153 -3.79 -14.69 2.54
N VAL A 154 -2.54 -14.31 2.78
CA VAL A 154 -2.05 -12.96 2.47
C VAL A 154 -2.09 -12.72 0.95
N GLU A 155 -1.77 -13.71 0.13
CA GLU A 155 -1.85 -13.60 -1.33
C GLU A 155 -3.28 -13.34 -1.80
N VAL A 156 -4.26 -14.08 -1.28
CA VAL A 156 -5.69 -13.85 -1.60
C VAL A 156 -6.13 -12.46 -1.14
N ASP A 157 -5.81 -12.09 0.10
CA ASP A 157 -6.23 -10.84 0.72
C ASP A 157 -5.57 -9.59 0.12
N THR A 158 -4.50 -9.76 -0.67
CA THR A 158 -3.80 -8.69 -1.40
C THR A 158 -4.07 -8.71 -2.91
N ASP A 159 -4.79 -9.68 -3.46
CA ASP A 159 -5.01 -9.74 -4.93
C ASP A 159 -5.81 -8.52 -5.46
N ARG A 160 -6.63 -7.92 -4.61
CA ARG A 160 -7.36 -6.67 -4.88
C ARG A 160 -7.24 -5.72 -3.71
N ASP A 161 -7.62 -4.46 -3.92
CA ASP A 161 -7.71 -3.46 -2.87
C ASP A 161 -8.57 -3.98 -1.71
N ASN A 162 -7.91 -4.22 -0.57
CA ASN A 162 -8.55 -4.70 0.63
C ASN A 162 -8.43 -3.64 1.73
N PHE A 163 -9.51 -2.86 1.89
CA PHE A 163 -9.57 -1.79 2.87
C PHE A 163 -10.12 -2.28 4.21
N MET A 164 -9.42 -1.92 5.28
CA MET A 164 -9.73 -2.26 6.66
C MET A 164 -9.91 -0.99 7.49
N ASN A 165 -10.86 -1.01 8.42
CA ASN A 165 -10.90 -0.08 9.54
C ASN A 165 -9.80 -0.45 10.58
N PRO A 166 -9.56 0.40 11.61
CA PRO A 166 -8.48 0.16 12.56
C PRO A 166 -8.60 -1.16 13.34
N TRP A 167 -9.81 -1.57 13.71
CA TRP A 167 -10.05 -2.83 14.43
C TRP A 167 -9.89 -4.05 13.53
N GLU A 168 -10.30 -3.94 12.25
CA GLU A 168 -10.03 -4.96 11.25
C GLU A 168 -8.53 -5.13 11.01
N ALA A 169 -7.79 -4.02 10.85
CA ALA A 169 -6.34 -4.05 10.70
C ALA A 169 -5.65 -4.66 11.93
N MET A 170 -6.14 -4.38 13.14
CA MET A 170 -5.66 -4.98 14.38
C MET A 170 -5.94 -6.48 14.42
N ARG A 171 -7.17 -6.92 14.15
CA ARG A 171 -7.54 -8.36 14.08
C ARG A 171 -6.78 -9.10 12.98
N TYR A 172 -6.46 -8.41 11.88
CA TYR A 172 -5.67 -8.96 10.79
C TYR A 172 -4.19 -9.13 11.19
N GLY A 173 -3.71 -8.38 12.18
CA GLY A 173 -2.32 -8.40 12.65
C GLY A 173 -1.42 -7.35 11.97
N LEU A 174 -2.00 -6.38 11.26
CA LEU A 174 -1.25 -5.25 10.68
C LEU A 174 -0.86 -4.23 11.74
N VAL A 175 -1.66 -4.07 12.79
CA VAL A 175 -1.35 -3.23 13.96
C VAL A 175 -1.62 -3.98 15.25
N ASP A 176 -1.06 -3.51 16.35
CA ASP A 176 -1.18 -4.11 17.68
C ASP A 176 -2.32 -3.49 18.51
N ALA A 177 -2.59 -2.19 18.35
CA ALA A 177 -3.68 -1.53 19.07
C ALA A 177 -4.28 -0.33 18.33
N VAL A 178 -5.50 0.04 18.71
CA VAL A 178 -6.15 1.29 18.31
C VAL A 178 -6.05 2.27 19.48
N ILE A 179 -5.53 3.49 19.23
CA ILE A 179 -5.42 4.54 20.23
C ILE A 179 -6.76 5.29 20.26
N ASP A 180 -7.64 4.89 21.17
CA ASP A 180 -8.97 5.49 21.36
C ASP A 180 -9.21 5.81 22.84
N ASP A 181 -10.02 6.84 23.13
CA ASP A 181 -10.44 7.18 24.51
C ASP A 181 -11.59 6.29 25.01
N GLY A 182 -11.97 5.29 24.22
CA GLY A 182 -13.00 4.31 24.52
C GLY A 182 -14.41 4.79 24.25
N LYS A 183 -14.61 5.96 23.61
CA LYS A 183 -15.93 6.48 23.21
C LYS A 183 -16.28 6.00 21.80
N PRO A 184 -17.16 5.00 21.63
CA PRO A 184 -17.37 4.32 20.33
C PRO A 184 -18.10 5.15 19.25
N GLY A 185 -18.23 6.48 19.42
CA GLY A 185 -19.06 7.35 18.59
C GLY A 185 -18.29 8.32 17.68
N LEU A 186 -16.95 8.37 17.75
CA LEU A 186 -16.11 9.26 16.93
C LEU A 186 -15.61 8.62 15.64
N VAL A 187 -15.98 7.36 15.41
CA VAL A 187 -15.60 6.55 14.26
C VAL A 187 -16.71 6.65 13.23
N ALA A 188 -16.37 6.92 11.97
CA ALA A 188 -17.34 6.79 10.88
C ALA A 188 -18.02 5.41 10.97
N PRO A 189 -19.37 5.32 10.83
CA PRO A 189 -20.07 4.06 10.99
C PRO A 189 -19.40 2.96 10.17
N ILE A 190 -19.13 1.83 10.82
CA ILE A 190 -18.51 0.65 10.21
C ILE A 190 -19.48 0.20 9.12
N ALA A 191 -19.30 0.70 7.90
CA ALA A 191 -20.03 0.19 6.77
C ALA A 191 -19.63 -1.28 6.65
N GLU A 192 -20.61 -2.18 6.76
CA GLU A 192 -20.41 -3.56 6.31
C GLU A 192 -19.78 -3.49 4.91
N ALA A 193 -18.85 -4.41 4.61
CA ALA A 193 -18.18 -4.53 3.32
C ALA A 193 -19.18 -4.95 2.22
N GLY A 194 -20.15 -4.08 1.94
CA GLY A 194 -21.03 -4.13 0.80
C GLY A 194 -20.43 -3.27 -0.33
N PRO A 195 -20.83 -3.54 -1.58
CA PRO A 195 -20.50 -2.64 -2.68
C PRO A 195 -20.92 -1.20 -2.33
N PRO A 196 -20.16 -0.18 -2.73
CA PRO A 196 -20.51 1.21 -2.43
C PRO A 196 -21.97 1.46 -2.83
N PRO A 197 -22.75 2.16 -1.99
CA PRO A 197 -24.15 2.40 -2.27
C PRO A 197 -24.29 3.00 -3.66
N LYS A 198 -25.26 2.50 -4.43
CA LYS A 198 -25.42 2.97 -5.81
C LYS A 198 -25.70 4.47 -5.79
N THR A 199 -24.77 5.27 -6.28
CA THR A 199 -24.96 6.73 -6.37
C THR A 199 -26.06 7.02 -7.40
N ARG A 200 -26.74 8.19 -7.30
CA ARG A 200 -27.75 8.61 -8.31
C ARG A 200 -27.19 8.69 -9.74
N VAL A 201 -25.87 8.66 -9.88
CA VAL A 201 -25.13 8.76 -11.14
C VAL A 201 -24.78 7.38 -11.72
N TRP A 202 -24.99 6.29 -10.99
CA TRP A 202 -24.67 4.93 -11.47
C TRP A 202 -25.41 4.61 -12.77
N ASP A 203 -26.68 4.98 -12.87
CA ASP A 203 -27.46 4.74 -14.09
C ASP A 203 -26.98 5.59 -15.29
N GLN A 204 -26.24 6.68 -15.05
CA GLN A 204 -25.62 7.51 -16.08
C GLN A 204 -24.27 6.96 -16.56
N TRP A 205 -23.65 6.06 -15.79
CA TRP A 205 -22.39 5.38 -16.14
C TRP A 205 -22.60 4.08 -16.90
N LYS A 206 -23.84 3.60 -17.00
CA LYS A 206 -24.20 2.57 -17.96
C LYS A 206 -24.30 3.22 -19.33
N ILE A 207 -23.21 3.16 -20.11
CA ILE A 207 -23.36 3.15 -21.55
C ILE A 207 -24.13 1.86 -21.85
N GLU A 208 -25.45 1.96 -22.06
CA GLU A 208 -26.23 0.88 -22.66
C GLU A 208 -25.81 0.72 -24.12
N GLY A 209 -24.58 0.25 -24.32
CA GLY A 209 -24.15 -0.41 -25.53
C GLY A 209 -24.91 -1.73 -25.58
N SER A 210 -26.06 -1.70 -26.25
CA SER A 210 -26.93 -2.84 -26.54
C SER A 210 -26.17 -4.16 -26.73
N LYS A 211 -26.83 -5.30 -26.50
CA LYS A 211 -26.31 -6.64 -26.85
C LYS A 211 -25.68 -6.74 -28.27
N LYS A 212 -25.97 -5.79 -29.18
CA LYS A 212 -25.33 -5.62 -30.49
C LYS A 212 -23.86 -5.17 -30.44
N ALA A 213 -23.45 -4.35 -29.47
CA ALA A 213 -22.07 -3.84 -29.35
C ALA A 213 -21.06 -4.93 -28.93
N LYS A 214 -21.50 -5.92 -28.13
CA LYS A 214 -20.66 -7.07 -27.77
C LYS A 214 -20.43 -8.07 -28.91
N LYS A 215 -21.25 -8.06 -29.96
CA LYS A 215 -21.16 -9.00 -31.10
C LYS A 215 -20.00 -8.66 -32.06
N ASN A 216 -19.51 -7.41 -32.01
CA ASN A 216 -18.47 -6.86 -32.87
C ASN A 216 -17.13 -6.63 -32.16
N LEU A 217 -16.98 -7.07 -30.91
CA LEU A 217 -15.68 -7.08 -30.25
C LEU A 217 -14.87 -8.27 -30.79
N PRO A 218 -13.62 -8.07 -31.25
CA PRO A 218 -12.76 -9.18 -31.62
C PRO A 218 -12.50 -10.05 -30.38
N SER A 219 -12.84 -11.34 -30.45
CA SER A 219 -12.41 -12.34 -29.47
C SER A 219 -11.07 -12.94 -29.91
N GLU A 220 -10.22 -13.37 -28.97
CA GLU A 220 -8.94 -14.03 -29.26
C GLU A 220 -9.11 -15.26 -30.18
N GLU A 221 -10.23 -15.98 -30.09
CA GLU A 221 -10.59 -17.07 -31.00
C GLU A 221 -10.77 -16.62 -32.47
N ARG A 222 -11.31 -15.42 -32.72
CA ARG A 222 -11.48 -14.88 -34.09
C ARG A 222 -10.16 -14.43 -34.71
N LEU A 223 -9.23 -13.94 -33.92
CA LEU A 223 -7.89 -13.53 -34.37
C LEU A 223 -7.02 -14.74 -34.75
N LEU A 224 -7.23 -15.88 -34.10
CA LEU A 224 -6.53 -17.14 -34.41
C LEU A 224 -7.10 -17.84 -35.66
N LEU A 225 -8.40 -17.67 -35.96
CA LEU A 225 -9.05 -18.25 -37.13
C LEU A 225 -8.76 -17.50 -38.44
N THR A 226 -8.40 -16.22 -38.39
CA THR A 226 -8.10 -15.39 -39.57
C THR A 226 -6.72 -15.63 -40.20
N ASN A 227 -5.84 -16.41 -39.56
CA ASN A 227 -4.50 -16.71 -40.11
C ASN A 227 -4.40 -18.10 -40.78
N GLY A 228 -5.54 -18.75 -41.07
CA GLY A 228 -5.55 -20.16 -41.50
C GLY A 228 -6.04 -20.46 -42.93
N GLN A 229 -6.62 -19.52 -43.68
CA GLN A 229 -7.20 -19.82 -45.00
C GLN A 229 -7.11 -18.66 -45.99
N ASP A 230 -5.92 -18.40 -46.52
CA ASP A 230 -5.76 -17.81 -47.85
C ASP A 230 -5.19 -18.88 -48.80
N GLY A 231 -6.05 -19.86 -49.11
CA GLY A 231 -5.87 -20.75 -50.26
C GLY A 231 -6.51 -20.08 -51.47
N VAL A 232 -5.70 -19.41 -52.28
CA VAL A 232 -6.08 -18.88 -53.59
C VAL A 232 -6.59 -20.03 -54.47
N VAL A 233 -7.89 -20.03 -54.78
CA VAL A 233 -8.48 -20.88 -55.82
C VAL A 233 -8.27 -20.19 -57.16
N VAL A 234 -7.60 -20.88 -58.06
CA VAL A 234 -7.44 -20.56 -59.48
C VAL A 234 -8.73 -20.93 -60.21
N GLU A 235 -9.41 -19.97 -60.84
CA GLU A 235 -10.47 -20.23 -61.80
C GLU A 235 -9.92 -20.29 -63.24
N GLN A 236 -10.61 -21.09 -64.06
CA GLN A 236 -10.30 -21.51 -65.43
C GLN A 236 -10.22 -20.38 -66.45
#